data_AF-A0A7X5Q809-F1
#
_entry.id   AF-A0A7X5Q809-F1
#
_cell.length_a   1.000
_cell.length_b   1.000
_cell.length_c   1.000
_cell.angle_alpha   90.00
_cell.angle_beta   90.00
_cell.angle_gamma   90.00
#
_symmetry.space_group_name_H-M   'P 1'
#
loop_
_entity.id
_entity.type
_entity.pdbx_description
1 polymer ?
#
loop_
_entity_poly.entity_id
_entity_poly.type
_entity_poly.pdbx_seq_one_letter_code
_entity_poly.pdbx_strand_id
1 'polypeptide(L)'
;MKEKNPFDKVFDQIADLLAKTEVDKSKPLEGKFDKGVGKQLDEIEKNIEFLSKVTEEALEKSGIDSETLKGNIENPPDSFSRKEKRILERSKKLKGEADKVEREYAKKAEFAKIQKKKAKSIGKKRKRKIKKKLGGEGWLRL
;
A
#
# COMPACT_ATOMS: atom_id res chain seq x y z
N MET A 1 28.02 19.06 -13.61
CA MET A 1 27.55 17.75 -13.13
C MET A 1 26.08 17.89 -12.76
N LYS A 2 25.19 16.96 -13.16
CA LYS A 2 23.76 17.04 -12.83
C LYS A 2 23.60 16.83 -11.32
N GLU A 3 23.22 17.86 -10.58
CA GLU A 3 22.85 17.72 -9.17
C GLU A 3 21.70 16.70 -9.05
N LYS A 4 22.02 15.52 -8.54
CA LYS A 4 21.01 14.49 -8.22
C LYS A 4 20.14 15.04 -7.11
N ASN A 5 18.83 15.10 -7.36
CA ASN A 5 17.89 15.51 -6.33
C ASN A 5 17.89 14.46 -5.20
N PRO A 6 17.98 14.85 -3.92
CA PRO A 6 17.87 13.92 -2.79
C PRO A 6 16.59 13.07 -2.80
N PHE A 7 15.49 13.57 -3.38
CA PHE A 7 14.22 12.85 -3.46
C PHE A 7 14.16 11.79 -4.56
N ASP A 8 15.00 11.88 -5.60
CA ASP A 8 14.92 10.99 -6.77
C ASP A 8 15.09 9.52 -6.35
N LYS A 9 16.03 9.24 -5.45
CA LYS A 9 16.28 7.87 -4.95
C LYS A 9 15.08 7.30 -4.21
N VAL A 10 14.42 8.11 -3.37
CA VAL A 10 13.24 7.67 -2.61
C VAL A 10 12.08 7.43 -3.57
N PHE A 11 11.90 8.28 -4.57
CA PHE A 11 10.87 8.09 -5.60
C PHE A 11 11.12 6.86 -6.47
N ASP A 12 12.37 6.58 -6.81
CA ASP A 12 12.74 5.35 -7.53
C ASP A 12 12.40 4.11 -6.69
N GLN A 13 12.76 4.12 -5.39
CA GLN A 13 12.45 3.01 -4.47
C GLN A 13 10.93 2.79 -4.29
N ILE A 14 10.15 3.87 -4.17
CA ILE A 14 8.69 3.79 -4.11
C ILE A 14 8.11 3.22 -5.41
N ALA A 15 8.60 3.70 -6.56
CA ALA A 15 8.16 3.21 -7.86
C ALA A 15 8.47 1.72 -8.05
N ASP A 16 9.65 1.26 -7.64
CA ASP A 16 10.04 -0.14 -7.70
C ASP A 16 9.14 -1.04 -6.84
N LEU A 17 8.75 -0.57 -5.64
CA LEU A 17 7.80 -1.29 -4.79
C LEU A 17 6.42 -1.35 -5.44
N LEU A 18 5.92 -0.24 -5.98
CA LEU A 18 4.64 -0.21 -6.69
C LEU A 18 4.64 -1.18 -7.89
N ALA A 19 5.69 -1.17 -8.69
CA ALA A 19 5.85 -2.09 -9.82
C ALA A 19 5.84 -3.56 -9.37
N LYS A 20 6.56 -3.91 -8.29
CA LYS A 20 6.50 -5.26 -7.69
C LYS A 20 5.08 -5.62 -7.26
N THR A 21 4.36 -4.70 -6.62
CA THR A 21 2.98 -4.96 -6.18
C THR A 21 2.00 -5.13 -7.35
N GLU A 22 2.22 -4.49 -8.49
CA GLU A 22 1.44 -4.70 -9.71
C GLU A 22 1.69 -6.07 -10.33
N VAL A 23 2.96 -6.49 -10.40
CA VAL A 23 3.34 -7.82 -10.92
C VAL A 23 2.74 -8.94 -10.06
N ASP A 24 2.72 -8.76 -8.73
CA ASP A 24 2.18 -9.74 -7.80
C ASP A 24 0.66 -9.63 -7.58
N LYS A 25 -0.01 -8.66 -8.22
CA LYS A 25 -1.45 -8.41 -8.08
C LYS A 25 -2.31 -9.60 -8.49
N SER A 26 -1.82 -10.49 -9.36
CA SER A 26 -2.54 -11.69 -9.79
C SER A 26 -2.41 -12.86 -8.81
N LYS A 27 -1.44 -12.82 -7.89
CA LYS A 27 -1.21 -13.91 -6.93
C LYS A 27 -2.21 -13.82 -5.77
N PRO A 28 -2.74 -14.96 -5.30
CA PRO A 28 -3.55 -14.98 -4.08
C PRO A 28 -2.72 -14.45 -2.91
N LEU A 29 -3.39 -13.76 -1.97
CA LEU A 29 -2.82 -13.30 -0.70
C LEU A 29 -2.54 -14.52 0.22
N GLU A 30 -1.59 -15.36 -0.17
CA GLU A 30 -1.20 -16.58 0.52
C GLU A 30 0.33 -16.61 0.63
N GLY A 31 0.84 -16.70 1.86
CA GLY A 31 2.27 -16.74 2.13
C GLY A 31 2.69 -15.99 3.38
N LYS A 32 3.96 -16.16 3.76
CA LYS A 32 4.62 -15.31 4.77
C LYS A 32 5.08 -14.02 4.09
N PHE A 33 5.04 -12.91 4.83
CA PHE A 33 5.58 -11.64 4.38
C PHE A 33 7.04 -11.79 3.94
N ASP A 34 7.37 -11.34 2.73
CA ASP A 34 8.73 -11.42 2.21
C ASP A 34 9.63 -10.49 3.02
N LYS A 35 10.66 -11.06 3.65
CA LYS A 35 11.65 -10.32 4.45
C LYS A 35 12.43 -9.32 3.61
N GLY A 36 12.58 -9.55 2.30
CA GLY A 36 13.23 -8.61 1.38
C GLY A 36 12.40 -7.33 1.22
N VAL A 37 11.09 -7.46 1.00
CA VAL A 37 10.16 -6.33 0.89
C VAL A 37 10.07 -5.57 2.22
N GLY A 38 10.07 -6.29 3.35
CA GLY A 38 10.10 -5.67 4.68
C GLY A 38 11.29 -4.74 4.89
N LYS A 39 12.50 -5.21 4.57
CA LYS A 39 13.71 -4.37 4.68
C LYS A 39 13.66 -3.13 3.78
N GLN A 40 13.12 -3.28 2.57
CA GLN A 40 12.97 -2.15 1.65
C GLN A 40 11.98 -1.11 2.19
N LEU A 41 10.88 -1.54 2.83
CA LEU A 41 9.94 -0.65 3.49
C LEU A 41 10.58 0.07 4.68
N ASP A 42 11.33 -0.65 5.54
CA ASP A 42 12.02 -0.06 6.69
C ASP A 42 13.05 1.01 6.25
N GLU A 43 13.76 0.78 5.16
CA GLU A 43 14.72 1.75 4.60
C GLU A 43 14.02 3.00 4.05
N ILE A 44 12.91 2.82 3.34
CA ILE A 44 12.12 3.94 2.82
C ILE A 44 11.53 4.75 3.96
N GLU A 45 10.98 4.09 5.00
CA GLU A 45 10.41 4.75 6.17
C GLU A 45 11.45 5.63 6.87
N LYS A 46 12.66 5.11 7.12
CA LYS A 46 13.76 5.90 7.69
C LYS A 46 14.15 7.09 6.83
N ASN A 47 14.22 6.91 5.51
CA ASN A 47 14.55 7.99 4.59
C ASN A 47 13.47 9.07 4.57
N ILE A 48 12.20 8.68 4.62
CA ILE A 48 11.07 9.59 4.70
C ILE A 48 11.10 10.35 6.02
N GLU A 49 11.28 9.68 7.17
CA GLU A 49 11.37 10.34 8.47
C GLU A 49 12.50 11.37 8.51
N PHE A 50 13.67 11.02 7.99
CA PHE A 50 14.80 11.94 7.91
C PHE A 50 14.47 13.16 7.04
N LEU A 51 13.93 12.94 5.84
CA LEU A 51 13.56 14.03 4.94
C LEU A 51 12.46 14.91 5.54
N SER A 52 11.46 14.33 6.20
CA SER A 52 10.39 15.08 6.87
C SER A 52 10.95 16.00 7.93
N LYS A 53 11.83 15.50 8.81
CA LYS A 53 12.48 16.34 9.85
C LYS A 53 13.28 17.50 9.26
N VAL A 54 14.11 17.22 8.26
CA VAL A 54 14.90 18.26 7.59
C VAL A 54 13.99 19.28 6.91
N THR A 55 12.88 18.84 6.32
CA THR A 55 11.93 19.72 5.63
C THR A 55 11.14 20.56 6.63
N GLU A 56 10.70 19.98 7.75
CA GLU A 56 10.03 20.71 8.84
C GLU A 56 10.93 21.80 9.41
N GLU A 57 12.18 21.48 9.74
CA GLU A 57 13.15 22.48 10.21
C GLU A 57 13.40 23.60 9.19
N ALA A 58 13.40 23.27 7.88
CA ALA A 58 13.57 24.26 6.81
C ALA A 58 12.33 25.15 6.65
N LEU A 59 11.13 24.58 6.76
CA LEU A 59 9.86 25.32 6.71
C LEU A 59 9.72 26.27 7.90
N GLU A 60 10.08 25.82 9.10
CA GLU A 60 10.09 26.67 10.30
C GLU A 60 11.07 27.84 10.15
N LYS A 61 12.30 27.58 9.71
CA LYS A 61 13.32 28.62 9.49
C LYS A 61 12.93 29.62 8.40
N SER A 62 12.17 29.19 7.40
CA SER A 62 11.72 30.03 6.28
C SER A 62 10.39 30.74 6.55
N GLY A 63 9.74 30.46 7.68
CA GLY A 63 8.46 31.06 8.05
C GLY A 63 7.30 30.66 7.13
N ILE A 64 7.43 29.55 6.39
CA ILE A 64 6.39 29.05 5.50
C ILE A 64 5.36 28.28 6.32
N ASP A 65 4.13 28.76 6.35
CA ASP A 65 3.03 28.08 7.03
C ASP A 65 2.44 26.91 6.20
N SER A 66 1.65 26.08 6.88
CA SER A 66 1.04 24.90 6.27
C SER A 66 0.02 25.22 5.17
N GLU A 67 -0.61 26.40 5.21
CA GLU A 67 -1.60 26.83 4.22
C GLU A 67 -0.92 27.26 2.92
N THR A 68 0.17 28.01 3.02
CA THR A 68 1.04 28.39 1.90
C THR A 68 1.65 27.16 1.24
N LEU A 69 2.09 26.18 2.05
CA LEU A 69 2.60 24.92 1.53
C LEU A 69 1.54 24.17 0.70
N LYS A 70 0.31 24.05 1.22
CA LYS A 70 -0.80 23.42 0.49
C LYS A 70 -1.13 24.16 -0.80
N GLY A 71 -1.20 25.49 -0.74
CA GLY A 71 -1.42 26.35 -1.90
C GLY A 71 -0.37 26.12 -2.99
N ASN A 72 0.91 26.05 -2.62
CA ASN A 72 2.01 25.78 -3.55
C ASN A 72 2.00 24.36 -4.13
N ILE A 73 1.44 23.39 -3.41
CA ILE A 73 1.26 22.03 -3.92
C ILE A 73 0.15 22.00 -4.97
N GLU A 74 -0.99 22.65 -4.71
CA GLU A 74 -2.13 22.68 -5.62
C GLU A 74 -1.83 23.52 -6.86
N ASN A 75 -1.34 24.74 -6.64
CA ASN A 75 -1.01 25.73 -7.65
C ASN A 75 0.47 26.13 -7.52
N PRO A 76 1.39 25.39 -8.17
CA PRO A 76 2.82 25.66 -8.06
C PRO A 76 3.17 27.06 -8.61
N PRO A 77 3.90 27.89 -7.83
CA PRO A 77 4.32 29.21 -8.25
C PRO A 77 5.04 29.22 -9.61
N ASP A 78 4.92 30.32 -10.35
CA ASP A 78 5.65 30.50 -11.60
C ASP A 78 7.17 30.61 -11.41
N SER A 79 7.60 30.99 -10.21
CA SER A 79 9.00 31.01 -9.80
C SER A 79 9.63 29.61 -9.72
N PHE A 80 8.83 28.54 -9.69
CA PHE A 80 9.36 27.18 -9.67
C PHE A 80 10.02 26.86 -11.01
N SER A 81 11.25 26.37 -10.94
CA SER A 81 11.97 25.84 -12.07
C SER A 81 11.22 24.65 -12.69
N ARG A 82 11.50 24.38 -13.97
CA ARG A 82 10.98 23.19 -14.67
C ARG A 82 11.34 21.89 -13.95
N LYS A 83 12.48 21.85 -13.24
CA LYS A 83 12.92 20.68 -12.48
C LYS A 83 12.01 20.46 -11.26
N GLU A 84 11.73 21.51 -10.50
CA GLU A 84 10.84 21.45 -9.32
C GLU A 84 9.41 21.07 -9.68
N LYS A 85 8.87 21.65 -10.77
CA LYS A 85 7.54 21.28 -11.28
C LYS A 85 7.46 19.79 -11.62
N ARG A 86 8.49 19.23 -12.28
CA ARG A 86 8.57 17.77 -12.57
C ARG A 86 8.64 16.90 -11.32
N ILE A 87 9.37 17.34 -10.31
CA ILE A 87 9.49 16.63 -9.02
C ILE A 87 8.12 16.57 -8.33
N LEU A 88 7.40 17.69 -8.31
CA LEU A 88 6.05 17.77 -7.75
C LEU A 88 5.07 16.88 -8.52
N GLU A 89 5.09 16.91 -9.85
CA GLU A 89 4.27 16.03 -10.69
C GLU A 89 4.56 14.55 -10.43
N ARG A 90 5.84 14.18 -10.33
CA ARG A 90 6.26 12.80 -10.04
C ARG A 90 5.75 12.34 -8.68
N SER A 91 5.87 13.18 -7.66
CA SER A 91 5.34 12.92 -6.32
C SER A 91 3.82 12.71 -6.32
N LYS A 92 3.07 13.62 -6.96
CA LYS A 92 1.60 13.50 -7.11
C LYS A 92 1.20 12.19 -7.80
N LYS A 93 1.92 11.80 -8.86
CA LYS A 93 1.68 10.56 -9.58
C LYS A 93 1.88 9.33 -8.68
N LEU A 94 3.01 9.24 -7.99
CA LEU A 94 3.32 8.12 -7.09
C LEU A 94 2.31 8.02 -5.95
N LYS A 95 1.89 9.15 -5.36
CA LYS A 95 0.83 9.18 -4.35
C LYS A 95 -0.48 8.59 -4.90
N GLY A 96 -0.89 9.00 -6.09
CA GLY A 96 -2.10 8.49 -6.73
C GLY A 96 -2.03 6.99 -7.06
N GLU A 97 -0.85 6.47 -7.41
CA GLU A 97 -0.63 5.03 -7.61
C GLU A 97 -0.69 4.26 -6.30
N ALA A 98 -0.05 4.75 -5.24
CA ALA A 98 -0.11 4.17 -3.90
C ALA A 98 -1.55 4.11 -3.37
N ASP A 99 -2.33 5.20 -3.48
CA ASP A 99 -3.74 5.24 -3.06
C ASP A 99 -4.60 4.21 -3.80
N LYS A 100 -4.32 3.97 -5.10
CA LYS A 100 -5.02 2.94 -5.89
C LYS A 100 -4.70 1.55 -5.37
N VAL A 101 -3.41 1.26 -5.16
CA VAL A 101 -2.95 -0.02 -4.64
C VAL A 101 -3.57 -0.29 -3.28
N GLU A 102 -3.57 0.68 -2.37
CA GLU A 102 -4.18 0.56 -1.04
C GLU A 102 -5.67 0.19 -1.13
N ARG A 103 -6.44 0.91 -1.95
CA ARG A 103 -7.88 0.64 -2.16
C ARG A 103 -8.13 -0.75 -2.74
N GLU A 104 -7.29 -1.21 -3.66
CA GLU A 104 -7.43 -2.53 -4.27
C GLU A 104 -7.11 -3.65 -3.28
N TYR A 105 -6.05 -3.52 -2.50
CA TYR A 105 -5.69 -4.50 -1.47
C TYR A 105 -6.71 -4.51 -0.32
N ALA A 106 -7.25 -3.34 0.08
CA ALA A 106 -8.34 -3.26 1.05
C ALA A 106 -9.58 -4.05 0.58
N LYS A 107 -9.97 -3.88 -0.69
CA LYS A 107 -11.07 -4.66 -1.30
C LYS A 107 -10.76 -6.16 -1.30
N LYS A 108 -9.58 -6.56 -1.74
CA LYS A 108 -9.15 -7.98 -1.75
C LYS A 108 -9.16 -8.60 -0.36
N ALA A 109 -8.71 -7.87 0.66
CA ALA A 109 -8.72 -8.34 2.04
C ALA A 109 -10.16 -8.58 2.54
N GLU A 110 -11.09 -7.67 2.25
CA GLU A 110 -12.52 -7.86 2.56
C GLU A 110 -13.12 -9.05 1.82
N PHE A 111 -12.85 -9.22 0.52
CA PHE A 111 -13.27 -10.39 -0.24
C PHE A 111 -12.71 -11.70 0.34
N ALA A 112 -11.43 -11.72 0.73
CA ALA A 112 -10.81 -12.89 1.36
C ALA A 112 -11.46 -13.24 2.71
N LYS A 113 -11.82 -12.24 3.54
CA LYS A 113 -12.57 -12.44 4.78
C LYS A 113 -13.94 -13.05 4.52
N ILE A 114 -14.68 -12.55 3.53
CA ILE A 114 -16.01 -13.05 3.14
C ILE A 114 -15.91 -14.49 2.63
N GLN A 115 -14.94 -14.81 1.78
CA GLN A 115 -14.71 -16.17 1.27
C GLN A 115 -14.37 -17.14 2.41
N LYS A 116 -13.50 -16.76 3.36
CA LYS A 116 -13.20 -17.56 4.56
C LYS A 116 -14.46 -17.84 5.40
N LYS A 117 -15.34 -16.85 5.57
CA LYS A 117 -16.63 -17.02 6.27
C LYS A 117 -17.57 -17.98 5.51
N LYS A 118 -17.68 -17.85 4.18
CA LYS A 118 -18.48 -18.76 3.33
C LYS A 118 -17.94 -20.20 3.35
N ALA A 119 -16.63 -20.40 3.25
CA ALA A 119 -16.00 -21.72 3.33
C ALA A 119 -16.28 -22.40 4.69
N LYS A 120 -16.16 -21.65 5.80
CA LYS A 120 -16.52 -22.16 7.14
C LYS A 120 -18.00 -22.54 7.25
N SER A 121 -18.90 -21.75 6.68
CA SER A 121 -20.35 -22.04 6.74
C SER A 121 -20.73 -23.26 5.89
N ILE A 122 -20.13 -23.42 4.70
CA ILE A 122 -20.30 -24.60 3.84
C ILE A 122 -19.75 -25.85 4.53
N GLY A 123 -18.56 -25.76 5.15
CA GLY A 123 -17.97 -26.86 5.94
C GLY A 123 -18.87 -27.29 7.10
N LYS A 124 -19.47 -26.35 7.84
CA LYS A 124 -20.46 -26.64 8.89
C LYS A 124 -21.72 -27.31 8.33
N LYS A 125 -22.24 -26.84 7.19
CA LYS A 125 -23.41 -27.46 6.52
C LYS A 125 -23.11 -28.89 6.05
N ARG A 126 -21.94 -29.14 5.44
CA ARG A 126 -21.51 -30.48 5.03
C ARG A 126 -21.34 -31.43 6.22
N LYS A 127 -20.66 -31.00 7.29
CA LYS A 127 -20.53 -31.80 8.54
C LYS A 127 -21.89 -32.14 9.15
N ARG A 128 -22.85 -31.19 9.17
CA ARG A 128 -24.22 -31.45 9.64
C ARG A 128 -24.96 -32.46 8.76
N LYS A 129 -24.85 -32.37 7.42
CA LYS A 129 -25.44 -33.36 6.50
C LYS A 129 -24.84 -34.76 6.70
N ILE A 130 -23.52 -34.86 6.88
CA ILE A 130 -22.84 -36.14 7.12
C ILE A 130 -23.27 -36.74 8.46
N LYS A 131 -23.31 -35.96 9.55
CA LYS A 131 -23.83 -36.43 10.86
C LYS A 131 -25.28 -36.90 10.79
N LYS A 132 -26.15 -36.19 10.06
CA LYS A 132 -27.54 -36.62 9.85
C LYS A 132 -27.63 -37.92 9.04
N LYS A 133 -26.78 -38.08 8.02
CA LYS A 133 -26.75 -39.30 7.21
C LYS A 133 -26.19 -40.52 7.96
N LEU A 134 -25.25 -40.33 8.89
CA LEU A 134 -24.60 -41.41 9.65
C LEU A 134 -25.22 -41.69 11.03
N GLY A 135 -26.11 -40.82 11.53
CA GLY A 135 -26.66 -40.91 12.89
C GLY A 135 -28.18 -40.83 12.99
N GLY A 136 -28.91 -40.92 11.87
CA GLY A 136 -30.38 -41.02 11.87
C GLY A 136 -30.80 -42.43 11.48
N GLU A 137 -31.28 -43.20 12.46
CA GLU A 137 -32.14 -44.42 12.46
C GLU A 137 -32.00 -45.51 11.35
N GLY A 138 -31.14 -45.37 10.36
CA GLY A 138 -31.02 -46.27 9.21
C GLY A 138 -29.68 -46.98 9.08
N TRP A 139 -28.74 -46.80 10.02
CA TRP A 139 -27.51 -47.60 10.07
C TRP A 139 -27.68 -48.72 11.08
N LEU A 140 -28.24 -49.82 10.56
CA LEU A 140 -28.03 -51.20 10.99
C LEU A 140 -27.85 -51.44 12.49
N ARG A 141 -28.96 -51.82 13.15
CA ARG A 141 -28.89 -52.93 14.10
C ARG A 141 -28.56 -54.18 13.28
N LEU A 142 -27.29 -54.57 13.24
CA LEU A 142 -26.87 -55.96 13.07
C LEU A 142 -26.42 -56.45 14.44
#